data_AF-A0A1V0A1D2-F1
#
_entry.id   AF-A0A1V0A1D2-F1
#
_cell.length_a   1.000
_cell.length_b   1.000
_cell.length_c   1.000
_cell.angle_alpha   90.00
_cell.angle_beta   90.00
_cell.angle_gamma   90.00
#
_symmetry.space_group_name_H-M   'P 1'
#
loop_
_entity.id
_entity.type
_entity.pdbx_description
1 polymer ?
#
loop_
_entity_poly.entity_id
_entity_poly.type
_entity_poly.pdbx_seq_one_letter_code
_entity_poly.pdbx_strand_id
1 'polypeptide(L)'
;MFVTLALTLDKARMFVRGLRRRTGRPVPELVDLFRSIIDGGRDFHPIASDFLQHFMDGAGASRTMSLRWLRSFKVIKKAERKNQRRFERQLLRRAGRLGEHDSAWLHDHWDARINAFIGTELFYVSRMSLLRSQGSFVLTRDGREVRVSGTVRHRWFDPYDWDRGRWVYIPRHGFVPIAVGRDLVEADEARNFLMEARHVQTLEGVCVPGRWRGRATFTWALVRTGDR
;
A
#
# COMPACT_ATOMS: atom_id res chain seq x y z
N MET A 1 58.07 -31.63 -3.58
CA MET A 1 57.28 -32.02 -2.40
C MET A 1 56.51 -30.77 -1.97
N PHE A 2 55.28 -30.60 -2.46
CA PHE A 2 54.49 -29.38 -2.31
C PHE A 2 53.55 -29.51 -1.11
N VAL A 3 53.65 -28.58 -0.17
CA VAL A 3 52.71 -28.43 0.94
C VAL A 3 52.11 -27.03 0.87
N THR A 4 50.82 -26.97 1.17
CA THR A 4 50.04 -25.79 1.59
C THR A 4 49.39 -24.92 0.51
N LEU A 5 48.18 -25.32 0.08
CA LEU A 5 47.15 -24.34 -0.34
C LEU A 5 45.75 -24.99 -0.34
N ALA A 6 45.25 -25.36 0.84
CA ALA A 6 43.87 -25.86 0.99
C ALA A 6 43.31 -25.62 2.39
N LEU A 7 43.41 -24.39 2.93
CA LEU A 7 42.84 -24.07 4.25
C LEU A 7 42.20 -22.68 4.36
N THR A 8 41.92 -22.02 3.24
CA THR A 8 41.44 -20.61 3.23
C THR A 8 40.24 -20.35 2.31
N LEU A 9 39.40 -21.35 2.06
CA LEU A 9 38.13 -21.14 1.34
C LEU A 9 36.86 -21.56 2.12
N ASP A 10 37.00 -22.36 3.18
CA ASP A 10 35.83 -22.89 3.89
C ASP A 10 35.35 -22.02 5.07
N LYS A 11 36.19 -21.11 5.57
CA LYS A 11 35.83 -20.17 6.65
C LYS A 11 35.19 -18.87 6.16
N ALA A 12 35.25 -18.58 4.86
CA ALA A 12 34.74 -17.33 4.29
C ALA A 12 33.25 -17.37 3.89
N ARG A 13 32.60 -18.56 3.87
CA ARG A 13 31.16 -18.68 3.61
C ARG A 13 30.27 -18.55 4.85
N MET A 14 30.85 -18.55 6.05
CA MET A 14 30.10 -18.46 7.31
C MET A 14 29.85 -17.03 7.83
N PHE A 15 30.27 -16.00 7.12
CA PHE A 15 30.35 -14.64 7.69
C PHE A 15 29.71 -13.52 6.85
N VAL A 16 28.63 -13.74 6.07
CA VAL A 16 27.91 -12.62 5.41
C VAL A 16 26.38 -12.83 5.28
N ARG A 17 25.73 -13.50 6.22
CA ARG A 17 24.28 -13.35 6.40
C ARG A 17 24.01 -13.11 7.87
N GLY A 18 23.81 -11.84 8.24
CA GLY A 18 23.49 -11.46 9.61
C GLY A 18 22.40 -12.38 10.15
N LEU A 19 22.66 -12.98 11.33
CA LEU A 19 21.74 -13.88 12.01
C LEU A 19 20.36 -13.23 12.17
N ARG A 20 19.49 -13.43 11.18
CA ARG A 20 18.06 -13.19 11.28
C ARG A 20 17.52 -14.34 12.12
N ARG A 21 17.27 -14.07 13.41
CA ARG A 21 16.87 -15.08 14.40
C ARG A 21 15.66 -15.88 13.89
N ARG A 22 15.87 -17.18 13.62
CA ARG A 22 14.80 -18.18 13.45
C ARG A 22 14.07 -18.35 14.76
N THR A 23 12.83 -18.84 14.70
CA THR A 23 12.05 -19.18 15.89
C THR A 23 12.65 -20.38 16.63
N GLY A 24 13.29 -21.30 15.91
CA GLY A 24 13.83 -22.55 16.46
C GLY A 24 12.75 -23.60 16.75
N ARG A 25 11.48 -23.32 16.41
CA ARG A 25 10.37 -24.25 16.59
C ARG A 25 10.21 -25.18 15.38
N PRO A 26 9.71 -26.41 15.56
CA PRO A 26 9.36 -27.29 14.45
C PRO A 26 8.33 -26.66 13.51
N VAL A 27 8.51 -26.85 12.20
CA VAL A 27 7.61 -26.30 11.17
C VAL A 27 6.13 -26.68 11.40
N PRO A 28 5.78 -27.94 11.74
CA PRO A 28 4.38 -28.30 12.00
C PRO A 28 3.73 -27.47 13.11
N GLU A 29 4.47 -27.15 14.18
CA GLU A 29 3.94 -26.31 15.26
C GLU A 29 3.68 -24.86 14.82
N LEU A 30 4.47 -24.36 13.86
CA LEU A 30 4.28 -23.02 13.29
C LEU A 30 3.04 -22.99 12.39
N VAL A 31 2.82 -24.06 11.62
CA VAL A 31 1.60 -24.25 10.83
C VAL A 31 0.39 -24.28 11.77
N ASP A 32 0.40 -25.12 12.81
CA ASP A 32 -0.70 -25.24 13.78
C ASP A 32 -1.00 -23.89 14.45
N LEU A 33 0.05 -23.12 14.81
CA LEU A 33 -0.12 -21.78 15.35
C LEU A 33 -0.87 -20.87 14.38
N PHE A 34 -0.48 -20.81 13.11
CA PHE A 34 -1.14 -19.94 12.13
C PHE A 34 -2.57 -20.39 11.84
N ARG A 35 -2.83 -21.70 11.78
CA ARG A 35 -4.20 -22.23 11.64
C ARG A 35 -5.08 -21.84 12.82
N SER A 36 -4.58 -21.95 14.05
CA SER A 36 -5.29 -21.53 15.26
C SER A 36 -5.59 -20.02 15.27
N ILE A 37 -4.65 -19.19 14.79
CA ILE A 37 -4.86 -17.74 14.62
C ILE A 37 -5.95 -17.46 13.60
N ILE A 38 -5.93 -18.13 12.45
CA ILE A 38 -6.94 -17.99 11.39
C ILE A 38 -8.32 -18.26 11.98
N ASP A 39 -8.49 -19.43 12.58
CA ASP A 39 -9.78 -19.89 13.11
C ASP A 39 -10.29 -19.00 14.23
N GLY A 40 -9.44 -18.68 15.21
CA GLY A 40 -9.81 -17.79 16.33
C GLY A 40 -10.04 -16.33 15.92
N GLY A 41 -9.52 -15.91 14.77
CA GLY A 41 -9.63 -14.55 14.26
C GLY A 41 -10.89 -14.28 13.43
N ARG A 42 -11.56 -15.32 12.87
CA ARG A 42 -12.67 -15.13 11.93
C ARG A 42 -13.84 -14.34 12.50
N ASP A 43 -14.11 -14.46 13.79
CA ASP A 43 -15.21 -13.76 14.45
C ASP A 43 -14.94 -12.27 14.68
N PHE A 44 -13.67 -11.84 14.70
CA PHE A 44 -13.27 -10.47 15.07
C PHE A 44 -12.64 -9.70 13.90
N HIS A 45 -11.82 -10.39 13.10
CA HIS A 45 -11.05 -9.85 11.99
C HIS A 45 -11.10 -10.80 10.78
N PRO A 46 -12.29 -11.05 10.21
CA PRO A 46 -12.49 -12.02 9.12
C PRO A 46 -11.59 -11.77 7.92
N ILE A 47 -11.37 -10.51 7.53
CA ILE A 47 -10.52 -10.18 6.38
C ILE A 47 -9.05 -10.44 6.71
N ALA A 48 -8.60 -10.15 7.94
CA ALA A 48 -7.24 -10.50 8.34
C ALA A 48 -7.02 -12.02 8.34
N SER A 49 -7.99 -12.79 8.84
CA SER A 49 -7.97 -14.26 8.82
C SER A 49 -7.94 -14.80 7.39
N ASP A 50 -8.74 -14.27 6.48
CA ASP A 50 -8.74 -14.70 5.07
C ASP A 50 -7.41 -14.41 4.37
N PHE A 51 -6.76 -13.30 4.70
CA PHE A 51 -5.46 -12.95 4.13
C PHE A 51 -4.33 -13.79 4.71
N LEU A 52 -4.41 -14.12 6.01
CA LEU A 52 -3.49 -15.07 6.63
C LEU A 52 -3.69 -16.49 6.09
N GLN A 53 -4.94 -16.89 5.82
CA GLN A 53 -5.20 -18.17 5.15
C GLN A 53 -4.63 -18.16 3.72
N HIS A 54 -4.82 -17.08 2.97
CA HIS A 54 -4.23 -16.95 1.63
C HIS A 54 -2.70 -16.93 1.67
N PHE A 55 -2.08 -16.42 2.73
CA PHE A 55 -0.63 -16.51 2.91
C PHE A 55 -0.16 -17.97 3.02
N MET A 56 -0.91 -18.82 3.74
CA MET A 56 -0.62 -20.24 3.88
C MET A 56 -0.94 -21.01 2.59
N ASP A 57 -2.12 -20.79 2.01
CA ASP A 57 -2.70 -21.69 0.99
C ASP A 57 -2.66 -21.13 -0.44
N GLY A 58 -2.39 -19.83 -0.60
CA GLY A 58 -2.67 -19.10 -1.83
C GLY A 58 -1.58 -19.14 -2.90
N ALA A 59 -0.54 -19.95 -2.72
CA ALA A 59 0.58 -20.13 -3.64
C ALA A 59 1.25 -18.82 -4.14
N GLY A 60 1.13 -17.72 -3.38
CA GLY A 60 1.70 -16.42 -3.71
C GLY A 60 0.89 -15.59 -4.72
N ALA A 61 -0.30 -16.05 -5.12
CA ALA A 61 -1.17 -15.33 -6.04
C ALA A 61 -1.58 -13.96 -5.48
N SER A 62 -1.56 -12.92 -6.31
CA SER A 62 -1.96 -11.57 -5.87
C SER A 62 -3.44 -11.53 -5.48
N ARG A 63 -3.78 -10.71 -4.47
CA ARG A 63 -5.15 -10.49 -4.00
C ARG A 63 -5.60 -9.06 -4.27
N THR A 64 -6.78 -8.94 -4.86
CA THR A 64 -7.44 -7.64 -5.03
C THR A 64 -8.25 -7.30 -3.77
N MET A 65 -8.02 -6.13 -3.20
CA MET A 65 -8.76 -5.60 -2.05
C MET A 65 -10.04 -4.90 -2.48
N SER A 66 -11.11 -5.11 -1.72
CA SER A 66 -12.33 -4.30 -1.88
C SER A 66 -12.05 -2.83 -1.59
N LEU A 67 -12.34 -1.97 -2.58
CA LEU A 67 -12.23 -0.52 -2.41
C LEU A 67 -13.16 -0.01 -1.29
N ARG A 68 -14.37 -0.60 -1.20
CA ARG A 68 -15.35 -0.25 -0.17
C ARG A 68 -14.79 -0.54 1.23
N TRP A 69 -14.18 -1.71 1.41
CA TRP A 69 -13.55 -2.08 2.67
C TRP A 69 -12.38 -1.14 3.00
N LEU A 70 -11.47 -0.88 2.05
CA LEU A 70 -10.35 0.06 2.25
C LEU A 70 -10.84 1.46 2.65
N ARG A 71 -11.85 2.00 1.97
CA ARG A 71 -12.40 3.34 2.26
C ARG A 71 -13.21 3.42 3.55
N SER A 72 -13.52 2.30 4.19
CA SER A 72 -14.09 2.31 5.54
C SER A 72 -13.10 2.92 6.55
N PHE A 73 -11.79 2.72 6.35
CA PHE A 73 -10.76 3.22 7.23
C PHE A 73 -10.45 4.70 7.01
N LYS A 74 -10.44 5.48 8.10
CA LYS A 74 -10.13 6.92 8.07
C LYS A 74 -8.75 7.22 7.48
N VAL A 75 -7.76 6.35 7.70
CA VAL A 75 -6.38 6.56 7.20
C VAL A 75 -6.30 6.46 5.67
N ILE A 76 -7.08 5.57 5.04
CA ILE A 76 -7.15 5.45 3.58
C ILE A 76 -7.74 6.73 2.99
N LYS A 77 -8.88 7.17 3.51
CA LYS A 77 -9.52 8.45 3.08
C LYS A 77 -8.60 9.65 3.28
N LYS A 78 -7.83 9.69 4.36
CA LYS A 78 -6.83 10.74 4.60
C LYS A 78 -5.70 10.71 3.56
N ALA A 79 -5.21 9.54 3.19
CA ALA A 79 -4.19 9.39 2.16
C ALA A 79 -4.69 9.85 0.78
N GLU A 80 -5.92 9.46 0.40
CA GLU A 80 -6.58 9.95 -0.81
C GLU A 80 -6.70 11.48 -0.80
N ARG A 81 -7.26 12.06 0.27
CA ARG A 81 -7.43 13.52 0.39
C ARG A 81 -6.11 14.27 0.37
N LYS A 82 -5.04 13.68 0.93
CA LYS A 82 -3.68 14.25 0.89
C LYS A 82 -3.18 14.39 -0.55
N ASN A 83 -3.34 13.35 -1.37
CA ASN A 83 -2.95 13.39 -2.78
C ASN A 83 -3.85 14.32 -3.59
N GLN A 84 -5.16 14.31 -3.36
CA GLN A 84 -6.09 15.26 -3.99
C GLN A 84 -5.66 16.72 -3.76
N ARG A 85 -5.41 17.12 -2.50
CA ARG A 85 -4.93 18.48 -2.17
C ARG A 85 -3.57 18.83 -2.78
N ARG A 86 -2.74 17.85 -3.10
CA ARG A 86 -1.46 18.09 -3.80
C ARG A 86 -1.70 18.38 -5.28
N PHE A 87 -2.59 17.63 -5.93
CA PHE A 87 -3.03 17.93 -7.30
C PHE A 87 -3.75 19.29 -7.38
N GLU A 88 -4.72 19.56 -6.51
CA GLU A 88 -5.43 20.86 -6.46
C GLU A 88 -4.45 22.05 -6.38
N ARG A 89 -3.40 21.94 -5.55
CA ARG A 89 -2.34 22.97 -5.44
C ARG A 89 -1.47 23.07 -6.69
N GLN A 90 -1.16 21.96 -7.34
CA GLN A 90 -0.42 21.98 -8.62
C GLN A 90 -1.23 22.62 -9.73
N LEU A 91 -2.52 22.26 -9.83
CA LEU A 91 -3.46 22.79 -10.80
C LEU A 91 -3.61 24.30 -10.64
N LEU A 92 -3.79 24.78 -9.40
CA LEU A 92 -3.86 26.22 -9.13
C LEU A 92 -2.58 26.96 -9.55
N ARG A 93 -1.39 26.39 -9.26
CA ARG A 93 -0.11 26.97 -9.71
C ARG A 93 0.03 26.96 -11.23
N ARG A 94 -0.42 25.90 -11.91
CA ARG A 94 -0.38 25.80 -13.37
C ARG A 94 -1.34 26.79 -14.03
N ALA A 95 -2.54 26.93 -13.46
CA ALA A 95 -3.56 27.88 -13.91
C ALA A 95 -3.06 29.33 -13.88
N GLY A 96 -2.30 29.72 -12.85
CA GLY A 96 -1.71 31.06 -12.73
C GLY A 96 -0.65 31.40 -13.79
N ARG A 97 -0.15 30.40 -14.54
CA ARG A 97 0.88 30.57 -15.58
C ARG A 97 0.33 30.52 -17.01
N LEU A 98 -0.97 30.31 -17.19
CA LEU A 98 -1.59 30.32 -18.52
C LEU A 98 -1.75 31.76 -19.01
N GLY A 99 -1.44 32.02 -20.28
CA GLY A 99 -1.85 33.22 -20.97
C GLY A 99 -3.34 33.21 -21.27
N GLU A 100 -3.86 34.33 -21.74
CA GLU A 100 -5.24 34.42 -22.21
C GLU A 100 -5.47 33.49 -23.40
N HIS A 101 -6.60 32.77 -23.42
CA HIS A 101 -6.94 31.74 -24.42
C HIS A 101 -5.99 30.54 -24.53
N ASP A 102 -4.99 30.42 -23.65
CA ASP A 102 -4.08 29.28 -23.65
C ASP A 102 -4.70 28.02 -23.05
N SER A 103 -4.16 26.88 -23.48
CA SER A 103 -4.39 25.59 -22.84
C SER A 103 -3.09 24.94 -22.38
N ALA A 104 -3.19 24.04 -21.41
CA ALA A 104 -2.06 23.27 -20.93
C ALA A 104 -2.48 21.89 -20.45
N TRP A 105 -1.55 20.95 -20.60
CA TRP A 105 -1.63 19.63 -20.00
C TRP A 105 -0.82 19.57 -18.71
N LEU A 106 -1.31 18.82 -17.74
CA LEU A 106 -0.58 18.45 -16.53
C LEU A 106 -0.68 16.94 -16.35
N HIS A 107 0.47 16.26 -16.36
CA HIS A 107 0.59 14.85 -16.00
C HIS A 107 1.61 14.72 -14.88
N ASP A 108 1.20 14.18 -13.74
CA ASP A 108 2.08 14.01 -12.58
C ASP A 108 1.54 12.93 -11.63
N HIS A 109 2.29 12.62 -10.57
CA HIS A 109 1.92 11.63 -9.57
C HIS A 109 2.22 12.07 -8.14
N TRP A 110 1.50 11.47 -7.20
CA TRP A 110 1.74 11.63 -5.78
C TRP A 110 1.61 10.31 -5.05
N ASP A 111 2.56 10.07 -4.13
CA ASP A 111 2.55 8.93 -3.24
C ASP A 111 2.20 9.36 -1.81
N ALA A 112 1.32 8.58 -1.16
CA ALA A 112 0.95 8.74 0.24
C ALA A 112 1.18 7.43 0.99
N ARG A 113 2.10 7.46 1.96
CA ARG A 113 2.27 6.39 2.94
C ARG A 113 1.07 6.33 3.87
N ILE A 114 0.61 5.12 4.14
CA ILE A 114 -0.46 4.80 5.06
C ILE A 114 0.15 4.03 6.22
N ASN A 115 -0.25 4.39 7.44
CA ASN A 115 0.11 3.67 8.66
C ASN A 115 -1.19 3.35 9.40
N ALA A 116 -1.57 2.07 9.42
CA ALA A 116 -2.78 1.62 10.06
C ALA A 116 -2.70 1.77 11.57
N PHE A 117 -3.83 2.06 12.21
CA PHE A 117 -3.89 2.19 13.66
C PHE A 117 -3.88 0.80 14.32
N ILE A 118 -3.08 0.63 15.36
CA ILE A 118 -2.96 -0.63 16.10
C ILE A 118 -4.34 -1.10 16.57
N GLY A 119 -4.61 -2.40 16.41
CA GLY A 119 -5.89 -3.00 16.81
C GLY A 119 -7.03 -2.86 15.79
N THR A 120 -6.82 -2.18 14.66
CA THR A 120 -7.77 -2.22 13.54
C THR A 120 -7.53 -3.44 12.66
N GLU A 121 -8.55 -3.94 11.97
CA GLU A 121 -8.37 -5.04 11.02
C GLU A 121 -7.36 -4.70 9.92
N LEU A 122 -7.35 -3.45 9.43
CA LEU A 122 -6.34 -2.97 8.49
C LEU A 122 -4.91 -3.09 9.04
N PHE A 123 -4.70 -2.99 10.36
CA PHE A 123 -3.37 -3.16 10.93
C PHE A 123 -2.86 -4.60 10.82
N TYR A 124 -3.74 -5.58 10.99
CA TYR A 124 -3.40 -7.01 10.85
C TYR A 124 -3.25 -7.43 9.38
N VAL A 125 -3.98 -6.77 8.47
CA VAL A 125 -3.84 -6.99 7.02
C VAL A 125 -2.62 -6.27 6.45
N SER A 126 -2.47 -4.99 6.75
CA SER A 126 -1.53 -4.06 6.09
C SER A 126 -1.15 -2.91 7.02
N ARG A 127 -0.23 -3.18 7.95
CA ARG A 127 0.27 -2.18 8.91
C ARG A 127 0.76 -0.90 8.21
N MET A 128 1.56 -1.05 7.17
CA MET A 128 2.10 0.05 6.38
C MET A 128 1.75 -0.19 4.92
N SER A 129 1.28 0.80 4.18
CA SER A 129 0.99 0.62 2.75
C SER A 129 1.23 1.90 1.97
N LEU A 130 1.16 1.80 0.64
CA LEU A 130 1.30 2.94 -0.24
C LEU A 130 0.03 3.15 -1.06
N LEU A 131 -0.41 4.41 -1.12
CA LEU A 131 -1.36 4.88 -2.12
C LEU A 131 -0.62 5.75 -3.14
N ARG A 132 -0.45 5.23 -4.35
CA ARG A 132 0.01 5.98 -5.51
C ARG A 132 -1.16 6.55 -6.27
N SER A 133 -1.06 7.81 -6.70
CA SER A 133 -2.07 8.50 -7.48
C SER A 133 -1.43 9.16 -8.68
N GLN A 134 -1.85 8.78 -9.89
CA GLN A 134 -1.35 9.34 -11.15
C GLN A 134 -2.44 10.19 -11.79
N GLY A 135 -2.19 11.49 -11.94
CA GLY A 135 -3.14 12.47 -12.46
C GLY A 135 -2.84 12.88 -13.90
N SER A 136 -3.88 13.12 -14.68
CA SER A 136 -3.79 13.66 -16.04
C SER A 136 -4.91 14.68 -16.22
N PHE A 137 -4.55 15.93 -16.49
CA PHE A 137 -5.48 17.06 -16.52
C PHE A 137 -5.25 17.95 -17.73
N VAL A 138 -6.34 18.54 -18.19
CA VAL A 138 -6.38 19.64 -19.16
C VAL A 138 -6.79 20.90 -18.40
N LEU A 139 -6.12 22.00 -18.70
CA LEU A 139 -6.45 23.33 -18.22
C LEU A 139 -6.67 24.23 -19.44
N THR A 140 -7.76 24.98 -19.46
CA THR A 140 -8.06 25.94 -20.53
C THR A 140 -8.47 27.27 -19.91
N ARG A 141 -7.81 28.36 -20.31
CA ARG A 141 -8.19 29.71 -19.86
C ARG A 141 -9.26 30.31 -20.77
N ASP A 142 -10.32 30.81 -20.15
CA ASP A 142 -11.37 31.59 -20.77
C ASP A 142 -11.58 32.87 -19.95
N GLY A 143 -11.10 34.00 -20.49
CA GLY A 143 -11.00 35.26 -19.76
C GLY A 143 -10.23 35.13 -18.44
N ARG A 144 -10.92 35.39 -17.32
CA ARG A 144 -10.33 35.33 -15.96
C ARG A 144 -10.36 33.95 -15.32
N GLU A 145 -11.07 33.01 -15.93
CA GLU A 145 -11.26 31.67 -15.37
C GLU A 145 -10.39 30.65 -16.09
N VAL A 146 -9.90 29.68 -15.34
CA VAL A 146 -9.23 28.50 -15.90
C VAL A 146 -10.08 27.29 -15.55
N ARG A 147 -10.68 26.69 -16.56
CA ARG A 147 -11.41 25.43 -16.43
C ARG A 147 -10.41 24.29 -16.38
N VAL A 148 -10.66 23.33 -15.50
CA VAL A 148 -9.83 22.15 -15.30
C VAL A 148 -10.69 20.91 -15.39
N SER A 149 -10.25 19.92 -16.14
CA SER A 149 -10.83 18.58 -16.15
C SER A 149 -9.74 17.52 -16.24
N GLY A 150 -10.00 16.33 -15.71
CA GLY A 150 -9.02 15.25 -15.77
C GLY A 150 -9.40 14.02 -14.98
N THR A 151 -8.46 13.08 -14.93
CA THR A 151 -8.61 11.82 -14.20
C THR A 151 -7.41 11.57 -13.30
N VAL A 152 -7.64 10.87 -12.20
CA VAL A 152 -6.61 10.37 -11.31
C VAL A 152 -6.80 8.87 -11.14
N ARG A 153 -5.78 8.10 -11.51
CA ARG A 153 -5.72 6.65 -11.30
C ARG A 153 -5.01 6.38 -9.98
N HIS A 154 -5.70 5.70 -9.09
CA HIS A 154 -5.20 5.33 -7.77
C HIS A 154 -4.83 3.86 -7.74
N ARG A 155 -3.68 3.56 -7.13
CA ARG A 155 -3.26 2.20 -6.79
C ARG A 155 -2.87 2.18 -5.32
N TRP A 156 -3.68 1.54 -4.50
CA TRP A 156 -3.28 1.09 -3.19
C TRP A 156 -2.58 -0.26 -3.34
N PHE A 157 -1.44 -0.45 -2.67
CA PHE A 157 -0.78 -1.74 -2.68
C PHE A 157 0.09 -1.95 -1.44
N ASP A 158 0.27 -3.23 -1.11
CA ASP A 158 1.13 -3.67 -0.03
C ASP A 158 1.57 -5.13 -0.22
N PRO A 159 2.88 -5.45 -0.14
CA PRO A 159 3.33 -6.84 -0.01
C PRO A 159 2.88 -7.42 1.34
N TYR A 160 2.18 -8.56 1.29
CA TYR A 160 1.89 -9.38 2.46
C TYR A 160 3.01 -10.41 2.62
N ASP A 161 3.89 -10.15 3.60
CA ASP A 161 5.10 -10.94 3.86
C ASP A 161 5.23 -11.35 5.33
N TRP A 162 4.26 -10.99 6.18
CA TRP A 162 4.29 -11.17 7.63
C TRP A 162 5.57 -10.62 8.31
N ASP A 163 6.38 -9.78 7.66
CA ASP A 163 7.77 -9.45 8.05
C ASP A 163 7.94 -8.01 8.60
N ARG A 164 6.92 -7.44 9.28
CA ARG A 164 6.90 -6.00 9.62
C ARG A 164 6.97 -5.68 11.11
N GLY A 165 8.14 -5.91 11.70
CA GLY A 165 8.47 -5.48 13.06
C GLY A 165 9.38 -6.46 13.78
N ARG A 166 9.13 -6.68 15.07
CA ARG A 166 9.76 -7.79 15.83
C ARG A 166 8.74 -8.86 16.19
N TRP A 167 7.53 -8.42 16.52
CA TRP A 167 6.40 -9.24 16.92
C TRP A 167 5.10 -8.51 16.59
N VAL A 168 3.99 -9.25 16.56
CA VAL A 168 2.63 -8.72 16.52
C VAL A 168 1.85 -9.32 17.68
N TYR A 169 1.05 -8.50 18.38
CA TYR A 169 0.13 -9.02 19.39
C TYR A 169 -1.12 -9.52 18.71
N ILE A 170 -1.47 -10.78 18.93
CA ILE A 170 -2.69 -11.40 18.42
C ILE A 170 -3.56 -11.79 19.61
N PRO A 171 -4.82 -11.33 19.69
CA PRO A 171 -5.74 -11.75 20.74
C PRO A 171 -5.75 -13.27 20.90
N ARG A 172 -5.75 -13.74 22.14
CA ARG A 172 -5.68 -15.17 22.54
C ARG A 172 -4.37 -15.91 22.24
N HIS A 173 -3.46 -15.34 21.45
CA HIS A 173 -2.19 -15.97 21.07
C HIS A 173 -0.96 -15.20 21.60
N GLY A 174 -1.17 -14.01 22.15
CA GLY A 174 -0.10 -13.19 22.71
C GLY A 174 0.80 -12.60 21.62
N PHE A 175 2.08 -12.44 21.93
CA PHE A 175 3.06 -11.89 21.00
C PHE A 175 3.61 -12.96 20.08
N VAL A 176 3.24 -12.91 18.80
CA VAL A 176 3.74 -13.80 17.77
C VAL A 176 4.94 -13.15 17.08
N PRO A 177 6.14 -13.77 17.10
CA PRO A 177 7.30 -13.26 16.39
C PRO A 177 7.05 -13.23 14.87
N ILE A 178 7.50 -12.17 14.21
CA ILE A 178 7.39 -12.10 12.74
C ILE A 178 8.27 -13.15 12.03
N ALA A 179 9.31 -13.65 12.72
CA ALA A 179 10.17 -14.72 12.23
C ALA A 179 9.40 -15.99 11.87
N VAL A 180 8.22 -16.22 12.47
CA VAL A 180 7.36 -17.37 12.14
C VAL A 180 6.97 -17.35 10.66
N GLY A 181 6.51 -16.22 10.13
CA GLY A 181 6.11 -16.11 8.73
C GLY A 181 7.27 -16.38 7.78
N ARG A 182 8.47 -15.90 8.11
CA ARG A 182 9.68 -16.21 7.34
C ARG A 182 10.04 -17.69 7.39
N ASP A 183 10.02 -18.30 8.58
CA ASP A 183 10.35 -19.72 8.76
C ASP A 183 9.37 -20.60 7.96
N LEU A 184 8.08 -20.25 7.91
CA LEU A 184 7.07 -20.91 7.08
C LEU A 184 7.33 -20.74 5.57
N VAL A 185 7.71 -19.54 5.12
CA VAL A 185 8.06 -19.31 3.70
C VAL A 185 9.32 -20.07 3.30
N GLU A 186 10.34 -20.12 4.16
CA GLU A 186 11.58 -20.89 3.95
C GLU A 186 11.32 -22.40 3.89
N ALA A 187 10.30 -22.88 4.61
CA ALA A 187 9.89 -24.29 4.64
C ALA A 187 8.90 -24.68 3.53
N ASP A 188 8.53 -23.75 2.64
CA ASP A 188 7.49 -23.97 1.61
C ASP A 188 6.07 -24.25 2.16
N GLU A 189 5.77 -23.74 3.36
CA GLU A 189 4.44 -23.85 3.99
C GLU A 189 3.60 -22.57 3.82
N ALA A 190 4.20 -21.50 3.29
CA ALA A 190 3.54 -20.24 3.03
C ALA A 190 4.20 -19.47 1.88
N ARG A 191 3.47 -18.53 1.27
CA ARG A 191 3.95 -17.71 0.16
C ARG A 191 3.55 -16.24 0.33
N ASN A 192 4.54 -15.36 0.26
CA ASN A 192 4.30 -13.92 0.18
C ASN A 192 3.47 -13.60 -1.06
N PHE A 193 2.59 -12.60 -0.97
CA PHE A 193 1.78 -12.17 -2.10
C PHE A 193 1.56 -10.66 -2.10
N LEU A 194 1.14 -10.13 -3.26
CA LEU A 194 0.79 -8.72 -3.38
C LEU A 194 -0.69 -8.52 -3.06
N MET A 195 -0.98 -7.58 -2.17
CA MET A 195 -2.31 -7.02 -2.00
C MET A 195 -2.41 -5.73 -2.80
N GLU A 196 -3.47 -5.55 -3.57
CA GLU A 196 -3.68 -4.29 -4.28
C GLU A 196 -5.15 -3.91 -4.49
N ALA A 197 -5.42 -2.62 -4.65
CA ALA A 197 -6.70 -2.11 -5.15
C ALA A 197 -6.45 -0.97 -6.11
N ARG A 198 -7.26 -0.92 -7.17
CA ARG A 198 -7.18 0.12 -8.19
C ARG A 198 -8.53 0.80 -8.34
N HIS A 199 -8.52 2.11 -8.49
CA HIS A 199 -9.73 2.87 -8.78
C HIS A 199 -9.40 4.18 -9.49
N VAL A 200 -10.40 4.79 -10.12
CA VAL A 200 -10.24 6.04 -10.87
C VAL A 200 -11.16 7.10 -10.29
N GLN A 201 -10.66 8.32 -10.15
CA GLN A 201 -11.46 9.50 -9.85
C GLN A 201 -11.40 10.48 -11.02
N THR A 202 -12.50 11.16 -11.31
CA THR A 202 -12.46 12.39 -12.12
C THR A 202 -12.24 13.59 -11.21
N LEU A 203 -11.64 14.63 -11.78
CA LEU A 203 -11.62 15.96 -11.22
C LEU A 203 -12.11 16.94 -12.27
N GLU A 204 -13.03 17.80 -11.87
CA GLU A 204 -13.48 18.95 -12.64
C GLU A 204 -13.48 20.18 -11.74
N GLY A 205 -13.25 21.35 -12.30
CA GLY A 205 -13.31 22.57 -11.52
C GLY A 205 -12.90 23.83 -12.27
N VAL A 206 -12.93 24.93 -11.52
CA VAL A 206 -12.58 26.26 -12.01
C VAL A 206 -11.59 26.89 -11.06
N CYS A 207 -10.53 27.48 -11.62
CA CYS A 207 -9.58 28.32 -10.91
C CYS A 207 -9.76 29.77 -11.36
N VAL A 208 -9.76 30.70 -10.42
CA VAL A 208 -9.61 32.14 -10.67
C VAL A 208 -8.24 32.55 -10.16
N PRO A 209 -7.24 32.73 -11.06
CA PRO A 209 -5.92 33.21 -10.68
C PRO A 209 -6.03 34.60 -10.04
N GLY A 210 -5.33 34.82 -8.94
CA GLY A 210 -5.27 36.11 -8.25
C GLY A 210 -3.81 36.55 -8.08
N ARG A 211 -3.58 37.87 -8.02
CA ARG A 211 -2.24 38.45 -7.82
C ARG A 211 -1.57 37.90 -6.55
N TRP A 212 -2.32 37.79 -5.45
CA TRP A 212 -1.81 37.32 -4.15
C TRP A 212 -2.40 35.99 -3.67
N ARG A 213 -3.67 35.71 -3.98
CA ARG A 213 -4.32 34.44 -3.63
C ARG A 213 -5.38 34.09 -4.66
N GLY A 214 -5.09 33.08 -5.48
CA GLY A 214 -6.10 32.51 -6.38
C GLY A 214 -7.18 31.75 -5.60
N ARG A 215 -8.37 31.66 -6.19
CA ARG A 215 -9.46 30.83 -5.68
C ARG A 215 -9.63 29.63 -6.61
N ALA A 216 -9.99 28.48 -6.06
CA ALA A 216 -10.31 27.31 -6.86
C ALA A 216 -11.39 26.47 -6.19
N THR A 217 -12.28 25.95 -7.01
CA THR A 217 -13.31 24.99 -6.61
C THR A 217 -13.15 23.76 -7.48
N PHE A 218 -13.00 22.60 -6.83
CA PHE A 218 -12.84 21.32 -7.50
C PHE A 218 -13.85 20.32 -6.98
N THR A 219 -14.42 19.55 -7.90
CA THR A 219 -15.30 18.43 -7.63
C THR A 219 -14.57 17.16 -8.00
N TRP A 220 -14.52 16.22 -7.06
CA TRP A 220 -13.97 14.89 -7.27
C TRP A 220 -15.10 13.87 -7.31
N ALA A 221 -15.11 13.00 -8.31
CA ALA A 221 -16.06 11.89 -8.39
C ALA A 221 -15.35 10.56 -8.59
N LEU A 222 -15.85 9.50 -7.96
CA LEU A 222 -15.38 8.14 -8.22
C LEU A 222 -16.00 7.67 -9.54
N VAL A 223 -15.18 7.16 -10.46
CA VAL A 223 -15.68 6.46 -11.65
C VAL A 223 -16.19 5.10 -11.19
N ARG A 224 -17.50 4.88 -11.29
CA ARG A 224 -18.09 3.56 -11.08
C ARG A 224 -17.76 2.72 -12.31
N THR A 225 -16.75 1.87 -12.20
CA THR A 225 -16.64 0.71 -13.09
C THR A 225 -17.76 -0.23 -12.67
N GLY A 226 -18.74 -0.47 -13.55
CA GLY A 226 -19.78 -1.46 -13.28
C GLY A 226 -19.13 -2.78 -12.88
N ASP A 227 -19.64 -3.39 -11.81
CA ASP A 227 -19.17 -4.67 -11.31
C ASP A 227 -19.13 -5.67 -12.47
N ARG A 228 -17.94 -6.16 -12.80
CA ARG A 228 -17.73 -7.33 -13.65
C ARG A 228 -17.16 -8.43 -12.77
#